data_AF-A0A933MIK9-F1
#
_entry.id   AF-A0A933MIK9-F1
#
_cell.length_a   1.000
_cell.length_b   1.000
_cell.length_c   1.000
_cell.angle_alpha   90.00
_cell.angle_beta   90.00
_cell.angle_gamma   90.00
#
_symmetry.space_group_name_H-M   'P 1'
#
loop_
_entity.id
_entity.type
_entity.pdbx_description
1 polymer ?
#
loop_
_entity_poly.entity_id
_entity_poly.type
_entity_poly.pdbx_seq_one_letter_code
_entity_poly.pdbx_strand_id
1 'polypeptide(L)' 'MKEERISLTMNELNRLEIIQRSLRGDLTVAVASGLLALTERQIYRHNKNAPLPTDKFDRIYRITF' A
#
# COMPACT_ATOMS: atom_id res chain seq x y z
N MET A 1 -0.16 0.49 -28.66
CA MET A 1 0.39 -0.17 -27.46
C MET A 1 -0.42 -1.44 -27.24
N LYS A 2 0.24 -2.60 -27.09
CA LYS A 2 -0.45 -3.89 -26.94
C LYS A 2 -0.92 -3.98 -25.49
N GLU A 3 -2.22 -4.14 -25.25
CA GLU A 3 -2.78 -4.29 -23.90
C GLU A 3 -2.34 -5.65 -23.32
N GLU A 4 -1.33 -5.63 -22.45
CA GLU A 4 -0.95 -6.81 -21.68
C GLU A 4 -2.03 -7.08 -20.62
N ARG A 5 -2.77 -8.18 -20.81
CA ARG A 5 -3.74 -8.65 -19.82
C ARG A 5 -3.01 -9.44 -18.74
N ILE A 6 -2.76 -8.80 -17.60
CA ILE A 6 -2.24 -9.46 -16.41
C ILE A 6 -3.39 -10.21 -15.74
N SER A 7 -3.27 -11.55 -15.68
CA SER A 7 -4.22 -12.38 -14.93
C SER A 7 -3.62 -12.66 -13.56
N LEU A 8 -4.35 -12.31 -12.51
CA LEU A 8 -3.93 -12.51 -11.12
C LEU A 8 -4.80 -13.60 -10.48
N THR A 9 -4.18 -14.39 -9.61
CA THR A 9 -4.90 -15.28 -8.71
C THR A 9 -5.70 -14.47 -7.68
N MET A 10 -6.76 -15.06 -7.12
CA MET A 10 -7.56 -14.40 -6.08
C MET A 10 -6.71 -13.96 -4.88
N ASN A 11 -5.69 -14.73 -4.52
CA ASN A 11 -4.76 -14.38 -3.44
C ASN A 11 -3.91 -13.14 -3.78
N GLU A 12 -3.47 -13.01 -5.03
CA GLU A 12 -2.72 -11.84 -5.49
C GLU A 12 -3.60 -10.59 -5.55
N LEU A 13 -4.86 -10.73 -5.98
CA LEU A 13 -5.84 -9.65 -5.94
C LEU A 13 -6.09 -9.17 -4.51
N ASN A 14 -6.31 -10.08 -3.58
CA ASN A 14 -6.50 -9.74 -2.16
C ASN A 14 -5.27 -9.02 -1.58
N ARG A 15 -4.06 -9.47 -1.93
CA ARG A 15 -2.81 -8.80 -1.52
C ARG A 15 -2.74 -7.37 -2.05
N LEU A 16 -3.07 -7.17 -3.32
CA LEU A 16 -3.09 -5.83 -3.93
C LEU A 16 -4.13 -4.92 -3.28
N GLU A 17 -5.32 -5.44 -2.97
CA GLU A 17 -6.36 -4.67 -2.29
C GLU A 17 -5.89 -4.17 -0.92
N ILE A 18 -5.27 -5.04 -0.11
CA ILE A 18 -4.75 -4.66 1.21
C ILE A 18 -3.68 -3.57 1.08
N ILE A 19 -2.77 -3.69 0.10
CA ILE A 19 -1.74 -2.67 -0.17
C ILE A 19 -2.39 -1.35 -0.60
N GLN A 20 -3.38 -1.39 -1.51
CA GLN A 20 -4.07 -0.20 -1.97
C GLN A 20 -4.83 0.51 -0.84
N ARG A 21 -5.49 -0.23 0.05
CA ARG A 21 -6.17 0.34 1.21
C ARG A 21 -5.19 0.94 2.20
N SER A 22 -4.01 0.33 2.37
CA SER A 22 -2.93 0.91 3.17
C SER A 22 -2.42 2.23 2.57
N LEU A 23 -2.26 2.30 1.25
CA LEU A 23 -1.86 3.51 0.53
C LEU A 23 -2.86 4.66 0.63
N ARG A 24 -4.17 4.35 0.65
CA ARG A 24 -5.24 5.35 0.80
C ARG A 24 -5.38 5.88 2.23
N GLY A 25 -4.77 5.20 3.19
CA GLY A 25 -4.94 5.48 4.63
C GLY A 25 -6.16 4.83 5.25
N ASP A 26 -6.88 3.97 4.53
CA ASP A 26 -8.04 3.22 5.03
C ASP A 26 -7.62 2.06 5.95
N LEU A 27 -6.34 1.66 5.85
CA LEU A 27 -5.71 0.60 6.64
C LEU A 27 -4.37 1.10 7.18
N THR A 28 -4.13 0.93 8.47
CA THR A 28 -2.82 1.28 9.06
C THR A 28 -1.76 0.29 8.59
N VAL A 29 -0.50 0.76 8.54
CA VAL A 29 0.65 -0.09 8.16
C VAL A 29 0.78 -1.31 9.08
N ALA A 30 0.47 -1.15 10.37
CA ALA A 30 0.49 -2.24 11.36
C ALA A 30 -0.60 -3.30 11.12
N VAL A 31 -1.78 -2.91 10.61
CA VAL A 31 -2.82 -3.89 10.28
C VAL A 31 -2.49 -4.57 8.94
N ALA A 32 -2.01 -3.81 7.96
CA ALA A 32 -1.58 -4.37 6.68
C ALA A 32 -0.40 -5.35 6.82
N SER A 33 0.54 -5.08 7.74
CA SER A 33 1.66 -5.97 8.04
C SER A 33 1.19 -7.32 8.57
N GLY A 34 0.23 -7.31 9.49
CA GLY A 34 -0.41 -8.53 10.02
C GLY A 34 -1.18 -9.32 8.97
N LEU A 35 -1.96 -8.65 8.13
CA LEU A 35 -2.76 -9.31 7.08
C LEU A 35 -1.91 -9.93 5.97
N LEU A 36 -0.76 -9.34 5.66
CA LEU A 36 0.12 -9.80 4.59
C LEU A 36 1.27 -10.67 5.09
N ALA A 37 1.40 -10.86 6.41
CA ALA A 37 2.56 -11.48 7.06
C ALA A 37 3.90 -10.86 6.58
N LEU A 38 3.90 -9.55 6.39
CA LEU A 38 5.07 -8.77 5.98
C LEU A 38 5.50 -7.89 7.14
N THR A 39 6.79 -7.57 7.22
CA THR A 39 7.27 -6.54 8.15
C THR A 39 6.74 -5.17 7.72
N GLU A 40 6.53 -4.27 8.67
CA GLU A 40 6.13 -2.89 8.36
C GLU A 40 7.12 -2.22 7.39
N ARG A 41 8.41 -2.51 7.53
CA ARG A 41 9.46 -2.02 6.62
C ARG A 41 9.26 -2.50 5.17
N GLN A 42 8.72 -3.69 4.96
CA GLN A 42 8.38 -4.18 3.61
C GLN A 42 7.14 -3.45 3.07
N ILE A 43 6.11 -3.25 3.90
CA ILE A 43 4.92 -2.46 3.54
C ILE A 43 5.31 -1.02 3.18
N TYR A 44 6.16 -0.36 3.98
CA TYR A 44 6.68 0.97 3.68
C TYR A 44 7.44 1.04 2.35
N ARG A 45 8.22 0.01 2.01
CA ARG A 45 8.92 -0.04 0.72
C ARG A 45 7.95 -0.16 -0.45
N HIS A 46 6.90 -0.98 -0.31
CA HIS A 46 5.83 -1.05 -1.30
C HIS A 46 5.09 0.29 -1.42
N ASN A 47 4.82 0.95 -0.29
CA ASN A 47 4.09 2.21 -0.28
C ASN A 47 4.91 3.38 -0.83
N LYS A 48 6.22 3.43 -0.56
CA LYS A 48 7.13 4.47 -1.05
C LYS A 48 7.32 4.42 -2.57
N ASN A 49 7.24 3.23 -3.16
CA ASN A 49 7.38 3.03 -4.60
C ASN A 49 6.05 3.19 -5.34
N ALA A 50 4.92 3.30 -4.63
CA ALA A 50 3.66 3.65 -5.23
C ALA A 50 3.63 5.15 -5.55
N PRO A 51 3.07 5.58 -6.69
CA PRO A 51 2.80 6.99 -6.91
C PRO A 51 1.90 7.47 -5.77
N LEU A 52 2.45 8.30 -4.89
CA LEU A 52 1.72 8.86 -3.76
C LEU A 52 0.54 9.67 -4.33
N PRO A 53 -0.70 9.51 -3.83
CA PRO A 53 -1.74 10.48 -4.12
C PRO A 53 -1.25 11.83 -3.61
N THR A 54 -1.09 12.78 -4.52
CA THR A 54 -0.52 14.13 -4.31
C THR A 54 -1.19 14.95 -3.22
N ASP A 55 -2.33 14.51 -2.67
CA ASP A 55 -3.21 15.34 -1.86
C ASP A 55 -3.19 15.09 -0.34
N LYS A 56 -2.49 14.07 0.20
CA LYS A 56 -2.70 13.69 1.62
C LYS A 56 -1.47 13.44 2.50
N PHE A 57 -0.25 13.48 1.96
CA PHE A 57 0.95 13.18 2.76
C PHE A 57 1.42 14.33 3.68
N ASP A 58 0.90 15.55 3.52
CA ASP A 58 1.36 16.73 4.26
C ASP A 58 0.87 16.82 5.72
N ARG A 59 -0.07 15.97 6.15
CA ARG A 59 -0.68 16.07 7.50
C ARG A 59 -0.13 15.12 8.56
N ILE A 60 0.43 13.97 8.19
CA ILE A 60 0.80 12.95 9.19
C ILE A 60 2.22 13.13 9.73
N TYR A 61 3.12 13.78 8.97
CA TYR A 61 4.51 13.98 9.39
C TYR A 61 4.82 15.35 10.04
N ARG A 62 3.80 16.16 10.36
CA ARG A 62 3.99 17.50 10.95
C ARG A 62 3.90 17.59 12.48
N ILE A 63 3.74 16.47 13.21
CA ILE A 63 3.55 16.47 14.69
C ILE A 63 4.75 15.91 15.47
N THR A 64 5.82 15.49 14.81
CA THR A 64 7.06 15.11 15.52
C THR A 64 8.27 15.63 14.79
N PHE A 65 8.62 16.89 15.05
CA PHE A 65 9.98 17.40 15.32
C PHE A 65 9.85 18.78 15.97
#